data_AF-A0A352JRR8-F1
#
_entry.id   AF-A0A352JRR8-F1
#
_cell.length_a   1.000
_cell.length_b   1.000
_cell.length_c   1.000
_cell.angle_alpha   90.00
_cell.angle_beta   90.00
_cell.angle_gamma   90.00
#
_symmetry.space_group_name_H-M   'P 1'
#
loop_
_entity.id
_entity.type
_entity.pdbx_description
1 polymer ?
#
loop_
_entity_poly.entity_id
_entity_poly.type
_entity_poly.pdbx_seq_one_letter_code
_entity_poly.pdbx_strand_id
1 'polypeptide(L)'
;MESDIMTLEEVAAYLKVTPQTIYTWAQEKKIPAAKLGKEWRFKKSIVDEWFASHFDPKFKDIVDSCNEKRNQPPNENPAKRNKRKGA
;
A
#
# COMPACT_ATOMS: atom_id res chain seq x y z
N MET A 1 -2.69 14.63 16.99
CA MET A 1 -1.85 14.04 15.93
C MET A 1 -1.52 12.63 16.37
N GLU A 2 -2.16 11.64 15.74
CA GLU A 2 -2.16 10.24 16.18
C GLU A 2 -0.76 9.63 16.17
N SER A 3 -0.25 9.35 17.36
CA SER A 3 0.86 8.44 17.60
C SER A 3 0.37 7.00 17.44
N ASP A 4 0.13 6.60 16.19
CA ASP A 4 -0.29 5.24 15.86
C ASP A 4 0.93 4.31 15.92
N ILE A 5 1.08 3.67 17.09
CA ILE A 5 2.11 2.68 17.36
C ILE A 5 1.55 1.31 16.99
N MET A 6 2.20 0.67 16.02
CA MET A 6 1.85 -0.67 15.55
C MET A 6 2.75 -1.73 16.21
N THR A 7 2.19 -2.91 16.40
CA THR A 7 2.92 -4.12 16.79
C THR A 7 3.56 -4.80 15.58
N LEU A 8 4.37 -5.82 15.85
CA LEU A 8 5.02 -6.61 14.80
C LEU A 8 4.01 -7.27 13.85
N GLU A 9 2.91 -7.80 14.39
CA GLU A 9 1.86 -8.46 13.60
C GLU A 9 1.11 -7.45 12.72
N GLU A 10 0.84 -6.26 13.25
CA GLU A 10 0.19 -5.20 12.50
C GLU A 10 1.06 -4.67 11.36
N VAL A 11 2.37 -4.49 11.59
CA VAL A 11 3.32 -4.11 10.53
C VAL A 11 3.41 -5.20 9.46
N ALA A 12 3.41 -6.47 9.86
CA ALA A 12 3.39 -7.59 8.93
C ALA A 12 2.13 -7.57 8.05
N ALA A 13 0.96 -7.34 8.67
CA ALA A 13 -0.30 -7.20 7.94
C ALA A 13 -0.34 -5.97 7.03
N TYR A 14 0.27 -4.86 7.46
CA TYR A 14 0.37 -3.60 6.70
C TYR A 14 1.24 -3.77 5.45
N LEU A 15 2.43 -4.32 5.60
CA LEU A 15 3.38 -4.56 4.51
C LEU A 15 3.09 -5.82 3.69
N LYS A 16 2.07 -6.61 4.08
CA LYS A 16 1.70 -7.89 3.47
C LYS A 16 2.86 -8.90 3.45
N VAL A 17 3.65 -8.92 4.52
CA VAL A 17 4.76 -9.86 4.71
C VAL A 17 4.49 -10.76 5.92
N THR A 18 5.29 -11.82 6.08
CA THR A 18 5.13 -12.70 7.24
C THR A 18 5.72 -12.04 8.50
N PRO A 19 5.14 -12.29 9.69
CA PRO A 19 5.67 -11.80 10.97
C PRO A 19 7.13 -12.19 11.20
N GLN A 20 7.52 -13.38 10.75
CA GLN A 20 8.89 -13.89 10.86
C GLN A 20 9.89 -13.01 10.11
N THR A 21 9.54 -12.53 8.91
CA THR A 21 10.40 -11.62 8.14
C THR A 21 10.57 -10.28 8.85
N ILE A 22 9.49 -9.71 9.39
CA ILE A 22 9.58 -8.47 10.18
C ILE A 22 10.44 -8.68 11.43
N TYR A 23 10.32 -9.82 12.09
CA TYR A 23 11.14 -10.16 13.26
C TYR A 23 12.64 -10.20 12.91
N THR A 24 13.01 -10.85 11.81
CA THR A 24 14.39 -10.88 11.31
C THR A 24 14.88 -9.47 10.98
N TRP A 25 14.08 -8.66 10.28
CA TRP A 25 14.46 -7.28 9.95
C TRP A 25 14.61 -6.38 11.18
N ALA A 26 13.78 -6.57 12.21
CA ALA A 26 13.90 -5.84 13.46
C ALA A 26 15.18 -6.23 14.22
N GLN A 27 15.55 -7.52 14.21
CA GLN A 27 16.83 -7.97 14.77
C GLN A 27 18.03 -7.41 14.00
N GLU A 28 17.96 -7.43 12.67
CA GLU A 28 19.01 -6.90 11.79
C GLU A 28 19.05 -5.36 11.75
N LYS A 29 18.12 -4.68 12.44
CA LYS A 29 17.93 -3.21 12.43
C LYS A 29 17.72 -2.64 11.02
N LYS A 30 17.16 -3.43 10.11
CA LYS A 30 16.82 -3.01 8.74
C LYS A 30 15.55 -2.17 8.70
N ILE A 31 14.60 -2.44 9.60
CA ILE A 31 13.34 -1.71 9.74
C ILE A 31 13.38 -0.81 10.98
N PRO A 32 12.86 0.42 10.93
CA PRO A 32 12.82 1.31 12.09
C PRO A 32 11.81 0.81 13.13
N ALA A 33 12.34 0.16 14.17
CA ALA A 33 11.58 -0.42 15.26
C ALA A 33 12.17 -0.02 16.62
N ALA A 34 11.29 0.25 17.58
CA ALA A 34 11.65 0.51 18.97
C ALA A 34 11.44 -0.76 19.81
N LYS A 35 12.50 -1.26 20.44
CA LYS A 35 12.41 -2.37 21.38
C LYS A 35 11.96 -1.84 22.75
N LEU A 36 10.70 -2.08 23.11
CA LEU A 36 10.15 -1.71 24.42
C LEU A 36 9.95 -2.98 25.24
N GLY A 37 10.91 -3.24 26.14
CA GLY A 37 10.92 -4.43 26.97
C GLY A 37 11.07 -5.71 26.15
N LYS A 38 9.99 -6.51 26.07
CA LYS A 38 9.94 -7.79 25.36
C LYS A 38 9.30 -7.69 23.97
N GLU A 39 8.72 -6.54 23.62
CA GLU A 39 7.99 -6.35 22.38
C GLU A 39 8.68 -5.33 21.47
N TRP A 40 8.38 -5.43 20.18
CA TRP A 40 8.77 -4.45 19.19
C TRP A 40 7.58 -3.53 18.90
N ARG A 41 7.85 -2.23 18.91
CA ARG A 41 6.88 -1.18 18.58
C ARG A 41 7.36 -0.41 17.37
N PHE A 42 6.43 -0.13 16.48
CA PHE A 42 6.69 0.51 15.21
C PHE A 42 5.82 1.76 15.13
N LYS A 43 6.39 2.87 14.67
CA LYS A 43 5.60 4.07 14.45
C LYS A 43 5.17 4.08 12.99
N LYS A 44 3.87 4.14 12.72
CA LYS A 44 3.33 4.04 11.35
C LYS A 44 4.01 5.01 10.38
N SER A 45 4.15 6.29 10.76
CA SER A 45 4.81 7.30 9.92
C SER A 45 6.24 6.92 9.52
N ILE A 46 7.01 6.37 10.46
CA ILE A 46 8.42 6.04 10.21
C ILE A 46 8.52 4.79 9.33
N VAL A 47 7.63 3.81 9.53
CA VAL A 47 7.56 2.62 8.66
C VAL A 47 7.18 3.02 7.23
N ASP A 48 6.27 3.98 7.07
CA ASP A 48 5.84 4.50 5.77
C ASP A 48 7.01 5.18 5.02
N GLU A 49 7.74 6.07 5.70
CA GLU A 49 8.94 6.72 5.15
C GLU A 49 10.03 5.70 4.78
N TRP A 50 10.25 4.72 5.64
CA TRP A 50 11.22 3.64 5.37
C TRP A 50 10.82 2.81 4.15
N PHE A 51 9.54 2.47 4.03
CA PHE A 51 9.00 1.73 2.90
C PHE A 51 9.17 2.52 1.61
N ALA A 52 8.84 3.81 1.62
CA ALA A 52 9.04 4.70 0.48
C ALA A 52 10.52 4.80 0.05
N SER A 53 11.46 4.75 1.00
CA SER A 53 12.90 4.79 0.71
C SER A 53 13.46 3.46 0.21
N HIS A 54 12.86 2.32 0.55
CA HIS A 54 13.32 0.98 0.17
C HIS A 54 12.51 0.36 -0.97
N PHE A 55 11.45 1.04 -1.45
CA PHE A 55 10.68 0.58 -2.59
C PHE A 55 11.59 0.62 -3.83
N ASP A 56 12.07 -0.56 -4.22
CA ASP A 56 12.95 -0.71 -5.36
C ASP A 56 12.25 -0.14 -6.60
N PRO A 57 12.89 0.78 -7.35
CA PRO A 57 12.27 1.40 -8.51
C PRO A 57 11.82 0.37 -9.55
N LYS A 58 12.41 -0.84 -9.56
CA LYS A 58 12.03 -1.94 -10.44
C LYS A 58 10.64 -2.52 -10.15
N PHE A 59 10.12 -2.34 -8.94
CA PHE A 59 8.73 -2.68 -8.58
C PHE A 59 7.73 -1.58 -8.94
N LYS A 60 8.19 -0.32 -9.06
CA LYS A 60 7.36 0.81 -9.45
C LYS A 60 6.82 0.63 -10.88
N ASP A 61 7.67 0.19 -11.80
CA ASP A 61 7.26 -0.13 -13.19
C ASP A 61 6.17 -1.22 -13.28
N ILE A 62 6.19 -2.18 -12.35
CA ILE A 62 5.20 -3.28 -12.29
C ILE A 62 3.87 -2.78 -11.70
N VAL A 63 3.92 -1.94 -10.66
CA VAL A 63 2.71 -1.41 -9.99
C VAL A 63 2.02 -0.34 -10.82
N ASP A 64 2.77 0.54 -11.51
CA ASP A 64 2.21 1.57 -12.40
C ASP A 64 1.50 0.95 -13.63
N SER A 65 1.96 -0.21 -14.12
CA SER A 65 1.31 -0.94 -15.22
C SER A 65 -0.10 -1.47 -14.88
N CYS A 66 -0.48 -1.50 -13.60
CA CYS A 66 -1.76 -2.03 -13.15
C CYS A 66 -2.78 -0.94 -12.76
N ASN A 67 -2.40 0.34 -12.69
CA ASN A 67 -3.27 1.39 -12.17
C ASN A 67 -3.87 2.36 -13.21
N GLU A 68 -3.89 1.99 -14.49
CA GLU A 68 -4.55 2.74 -15.58
C GLU A 68 -5.98 2.20 -15.91
N LYS A 69 -6.52 1.24 -15.13
CA LYS A 69 -7.81 0.59 -15.46
C LYS A 69 -8.91 0.75 -14.40
N ARG A 70 -8.76 1.65 -13.41
CA ARG A 70 -9.77 1.82 -12.34
C ARG A 70 -10.40 3.20 -12.19
N ASN A 71 -10.16 4.12 -13.12
CA ASN A 71 -10.87 5.42 -13.17
C ASN A 71 -11.62 5.63 -14.50
N GLN A 72 -12.34 4.62 -15.00
CA GLN A 72 -13.47 4.91 -15.88
C GLN A 72 -14.70 5.22 -15.00
N PRO A 73 -15.19 6.47 -14.94
CA PRO A 73 -16.56 6.70 -14.49
C PRO A 73 -17.54 5.96 -15.42
N PRO A 74 -18.73 5.61 -14.91
CA PRO A 74 -19.60 4.58 -15.48
C PRO A 74 -20.02 4.90 -16.91
N ASN A 75 -20.19 3.85 -17.71
CA ASN A 75 -20.81 3.92 -19.03
C ASN A 75 -22.19 4.61 -18.96
N GLU A 76 -22.34 5.77 -19.59
CA GLU A 76 -23.65 6.16 -20.08
C GLU A 76 -24.00 5.23 -21.25
N ASN A 77 -24.72 4.15 -20.93
CA ASN A 77 -25.22 3.17 -21.90
C ASN A 77 -26.39 3.78 -22.71
N PRO A 78 -26.52 3.45 -24.01
CA PRO A 78 -27.20 4.25 -25.01
C PRO A 78 -28.70 3.98 -25.02
N ALA A 79 -29.51 5.03 -25.00
CA ALA A 79 -30.95 4.90 -25.21
C ALA A 79 -31.51 6.06 -26.06
N LYS A 80 -31.59 5.76 -27.36
CA LYS A 80 -32.67 6.10 -28.28
C LYS A 80 -33.05 7.58 -28.44
N ARG A 81 -32.73 8.14 -29.62
CA ARG A 81 -33.77 8.72 -30.47
C ARG A 81 -33.38 8.71 -31.95
N ASN A 82 -33.89 7.71 -32.65
CA ASN A 82 -33.93 7.67 -34.11
C ASN A 82 -34.52 8.99 -34.66
N LYS A 83 -33.74 9.74 -35.45
CA LYS A 83 -34.29 10.71 -36.39
C LYS A 83 -34.45 10.03 -37.75
N ARG A 84 -35.65 9.50 -38.00
CA ARG A 84 -36.14 9.25 -39.36
C ARG A 84 -36.41 10.61 -40.02
N LYS A 85 -35.72 10.93 -41.10
CA LYS A 85 -36.15 11.80 -42.21
C LYS A 85 -35.29 11.37 -43.42
N GLY A 86 -35.78 10.83 -44.53
CA GLY A 86 -37.15 10.75 -45.01
C GLY A 86 -37.61 12.05 -45.64
N ALA A 87 -36.99 12.43 -46.76
CA ALA A 87 -37.55 13.11 -47.94
C ALA A 87 -36.40 13.71 -48.76
#